data_AF-A0A493T8W8-F1
#
_entry.id   AF-A0A493T8W8-F1
#
_cell.length_a   1.000
_cell.length_b   1.000
_cell.length_c   1.000
_cell.angle_alpha   90.00
_cell.angle_beta   90.00
_cell.angle_gamma   90.00
#
_symmetry.space_group_name_H-M   'P 1'
#
loop_
_entity.id
_entity.type
_entity.pdbx_description
1 polymer ?
#
loop_
_entity_poly.entity_id
_entity_poly.type
_entity_poly.pdbx_seq_one_letter_code
_entity_poly.pdbx_strand_id
1 'polypeptide(L)'
;VAQLHLGSAHPIWGLPRTMASARPSLDLTGLGVGWPAGYPRGAGGLSRAGGHDPGCAHTLLLQWFESSKIHVAALVVGECSETPSHWSASRSLHQWLKEQNIPGLAGVDTRALTKKIREKGTLLGKLVPDETLENSLPFEDPNKRHLVQEVSLKTPRVFNPGGSLRITAVDCGLKYNQVRCLCERGAAVTVVPWDHPLDTADFDGLFISNGPGDPQLCQQTVAGLRSVLGAPQPKPVFGVCLGHQLIALAIGARTYKMKYGNRGHNQPCLHEDTRRCFITAQNHGFAVEAGSLPPGWAPLFTNANDRSNEGLVHEHKPFFSVQFHPEHRAGPTDLEGLFDVFCQNRWAWGTRVLPSPPSAGQEPARPRKVLILGSGGLSIGQAGEFDYSGSQVSAPPGDRVGTGWGAQAASCEPAAPPGHQSAEGGEHPDGADQPQHRHGADLQGAGRQGVLPAHHPRVRHPGEHRGAGGRGDGELGVSGWWNTAWGATEGVGGCSPTERALLPPGDPQ
;
A
#
# COMPACT_ATOMS: atom_id res chain seq x y z
N VAL A 1 -8.68 19.46 -20.28
CA VAL A 1 -9.94 19.46 -19.51
C VAL A 1 -10.69 18.18 -19.84
N ALA A 2 -11.02 17.37 -18.84
CA ALA A 2 -11.83 16.17 -19.05
C ALA A 2 -13.24 16.41 -18.51
N GLN A 3 -14.17 16.79 -19.38
CA GLN A 3 -15.60 16.68 -19.08
C GLN A 3 -15.93 15.19 -19.24
N LEU A 4 -16.38 14.54 -18.17
CA LEU A 4 -16.94 13.19 -18.22
C LEU A 4 -18.45 13.36 -18.04
N HIS A 5 -19.24 12.93 -19.03
CA HIS A 5 -20.67 12.71 -18.83
C HIS A 5 -20.81 11.42 -18.04
N LEU A 6 -21.03 11.56 -16.74
CA LEU A 6 -21.08 10.47 -15.78
C LEU A 6 -22.55 10.01 -15.62
N GLY A 7 -23.04 9.20 -16.57
CA GLY A 7 -24.45 8.79 -16.65
C GLY A 7 -25.00 8.03 -15.43
N SER A 8 -24.15 7.57 -14.52
CA SER A 8 -24.51 6.85 -13.28
C SER A 8 -23.98 7.49 -11.98
N ALA A 9 -23.35 8.66 -12.07
CA ALA A 9 -22.76 9.28 -10.89
C ALA A 9 -23.80 9.95 -9.98
N HIS A 10 -23.60 9.82 -8.67
CA HIS A 10 -24.45 10.41 -7.65
C HIS A 10 -23.61 10.92 -6.48
N PRO A 11 -24.02 12.01 -5.82
CA PRO A 11 -23.26 12.58 -4.71
C PRO A 11 -23.20 11.59 -3.54
N ILE A 12 -22.04 11.50 -2.90
CA ILE A 12 -21.91 10.74 -1.65
C ILE A 12 -22.72 11.44 -0.55
N TRP A 13 -22.79 12.79 -0.53
CA TRP A 13 -23.65 13.57 0.37
C TRP A 13 -24.04 14.93 -0.23
N GLY A 14 -25.32 15.35 -0.11
CA GLY A 14 -25.90 16.60 -0.65
C GLY A 14 -25.86 16.70 -2.19
N LEU A 15 -26.93 16.94 -2.95
CA LEU A 15 -28.30 17.38 -2.72
C LEU A 15 -29.33 16.25 -3.01
N PRO A 16 -30.45 16.18 -2.29
CA PRO A 16 -31.51 15.21 -2.55
C PRO A 16 -32.27 15.53 -3.86
N ARG A 17 -32.53 14.50 -4.66
CA ARG A 17 -33.67 14.52 -5.58
C ARG A 17 -34.93 14.52 -4.70
N THR A 18 -35.79 15.52 -4.88
CA THR A 18 -37.07 15.74 -4.18
C THR A 18 -36.99 16.43 -2.81
N MET A 19 -37.14 17.76 -2.82
CA MET A 19 -38.08 18.51 -1.99
C MET A 19 -38.07 19.97 -2.48
N ALA A 20 -38.99 20.26 -3.40
CA ALA A 20 -39.41 21.64 -3.61
C ALA A 20 -40.14 22.13 -2.35
N SER A 21 -39.94 23.41 -2.04
CA SER A 21 -40.58 24.20 -0.97
C SER A 21 -40.14 23.95 0.48
N ALA A 22 -39.05 24.61 0.88
CA ALA A 22 -38.98 25.34 2.14
C ALA A 22 -37.83 26.36 2.07
N ARG A 23 -38.13 27.65 2.09
CA ARG A 23 -37.13 28.70 2.32
C ARG A 23 -36.63 28.61 3.76
N PRO A 24 -35.36 28.97 4.02
CA PRO A 24 -35.08 29.70 5.25
C PRO A 24 -34.26 30.96 4.95
N SER A 25 -34.83 32.09 5.36
CA SER A 25 -34.06 33.24 5.82
C SER A 25 -33.35 32.86 7.11
N LEU A 26 -32.03 33.06 7.23
CA LEU A 26 -31.46 33.26 8.56
C LEU A 26 -30.23 34.16 8.54
N ASP A 27 -30.30 35.05 9.52
CA ASP A 27 -29.51 36.22 9.86
C ASP A 27 -28.15 35.81 10.48
N LEU A 28 -27.11 36.59 10.17
CA LEU A 28 -25.75 36.39 10.63
C LEU A 28 -25.45 37.42 11.74
N THR A 29 -25.68 37.06 13.00
CA THR A 29 -25.01 37.72 14.14
C THR A 29 -24.85 36.77 15.33
N GLY A 30 -23.67 36.79 15.96
CA GLY A 30 -23.53 36.40 17.37
C GLY A 30 -22.70 35.14 17.71
N LEU A 31 -21.38 35.31 17.73
CA LEU A 31 -20.43 34.96 18.82
C LEU A 31 -20.60 33.65 19.63
N GLY A 32 -19.47 32.94 19.78
CA GLY A 32 -19.09 32.28 21.04
C GLY A 32 -18.64 30.83 20.94
N VAL A 33 -17.37 30.59 20.63
CA VAL A 33 -16.75 29.26 20.71
C VAL A 33 -16.39 28.98 22.17
N GLY A 34 -17.14 28.08 22.81
CA GLY A 34 -16.80 27.49 24.12
C GLY A 34 -16.81 25.98 24.01
N TRP A 35 -15.66 25.34 24.27
CA TRP A 35 -15.56 23.87 24.35
C TRP A 35 -16.03 23.40 25.73
N PRO A 36 -17.05 22.51 25.84
CA PRO A 36 -17.41 21.96 27.14
C PRO A 36 -16.53 20.75 27.47
N ALA A 37 -15.84 20.85 28.61
CA ALA A 37 -15.31 19.72 29.34
C ALA A 37 -16.45 19.00 30.09
N GLY A 38 -16.48 17.66 30.06
CA GLY A 38 -17.35 16.89 30.95
C GLY A 38 -17.71 15.50 30.42
N TYR A 39 -17.00 14.47 30.88
CA TYR A 39 -17.49 13.08 30.86
C TYR A 39 -17.89 12.70 32.30
N PRO A 40 -19.08 12.12 32.54
CA PRO A 40 -19.43 11.58 33.86
C PRO A 40 -18.91 10.14 34.04
N ARG A 41 -18.55 9.81 35.29
CA ARG A 41 -18.13 8.48 35.76
C ARG A 41 -19.33 7.63 36.23
N GLY A 42 -19.17 6.30 36.12
CA GLY A 42 -19.87 5.23 36.88
C GLY A 42 -20.52 4.20 35.94
N ALA A 43 -20.32 2.88 36.03
CA ALA A 43 -19.77 2.03 37.09
C ALA A 43 -19.33 0.65 36.56
N GLY A 44 -18.29 0.07 37.19
CA GLY A 44 -18.19 -1.36 37.56
C GLY A 44 -17.75 -2.41 36.53
N GLY A 45 -16.48 -2.83 36.57
CA GLY A 45 -16.02 -4.11 36.00
C GLY A 45 -14.50 -4.22 35.88
N LEU A 46 -13.86 -5.00 36.75
CA LEU A 46 -12.41 -5.22 36.82
C LEU A 46 -11.80 -5.81 35.53
N SER A 47 -10.67 -5.29 35.04
CA SER A 47 -9.40 -6.05 35.02
C SER A 47 -8.22 -5.30 34.36
N ARG A 48 -7.08 -5.41 35.04
CA ARG A 48 -5.67 -5.37 34.59
C ARG A 48 -5.08 -4.10 33.96
N ALA A 49 -4.34 -3.42 34.85
CA ALA A 49 -3.20 -2.53 34.65
C ALA A 49 -2.43 -2.71 33.32
N GLY A 50 -2.44 -1.64 32.53
CA GLY A 50 -1.32 -1.18 31.72
C GLY A 50 -1.09 0.29 32.05
N GLY A 51 0.06 0.62 32.64
CA GLY A 51 0.38 1.99 33.03
C GLY A 51 0.42 2.91 31.79
N HIS A 52 -0.48 3.88 31.74
CA HIS A 52 -0.38 4.98 30.79
C HIS A 52 0.68 5.95 31.28
N ASP A 53 1.83 5.98 30.60
CA ASP A 53 2.81 7.04 30.73
C ASP A 53 2.29 8.30 30.00
N PRO A 54 2.06 9.43 30.70
CA PRO A 54 1.61 10.68 30.09
C PRO A 54 2.65 11.32 29.15
N GLY A 55 3.84 10.74 28.99
CA GLY A 55 4.88 11.20 28.05
C GLY A 55 4.84 10.59 26.63
N CYS A 56 3.97 9.62 26.35
CA CYS A 56 3.96 8.93 25.05
C CYS A 56 3.42 9.83 23.92
N ALA A 57 4.12 9.91 22.78
CA ALA A 57 3.69 10.65 21.59
C ALA A 57 2.26 10.30 21.09
N HIS A 58 1.71 9.16 21.54
CA HIS A 58 0.34 8.72 21.26
C HIS A 58 -0.76 9.67 21.72
N THR A 59 -0.53 10.56 22.69
CA THR A 59 -1.58 11.47 23.20
C THR A 59 -1.80 12.72 22.35
N LEU A 60 -0.85 13.10 21.48
CA LEU A 60 -0.94 14.33 20.66
C LEU A 60 -1.34 14.07 19.20
N LEU A 61 -1.19 12.84 18.71
CA LEU A 61 -1.51 12.47 17.34
C LEU A 61 -2.78 11.63 17.30
N LEU A 62 -3.63 11.85 16.29
CA LEU A 62 -4.80 11.02 16.08
C LEU A 62 -4.36 9.58 15.78
N GLN A 63 -4.83 8.60 16.55
CA GLN A 63 -4.35 7.22 16.48
C GLN A 63 -4.52 6.56 15.10
N TRP A 64 -5.66 6.79 14.46
CA TRP A 64 -6.07 6.09 13.23
C TRP A 64 -5.90 6.91 11.94
N PHE A 65 -5.36 8.13 12.04
CA PHE A 65 -5.27 9.07 10.93
C PHE A 65 -3.82 9.53 10.73
N GLU A 66 -3.52 9.92 9.49
CA GLU A 66 -2.18 10.39 9.11
C GLU A 66 -2.02 11.90 9.17
N SER A 67 -3.09 12.64 9.50
CA SER A 67 -3.09 14.08 9.67
C SER A 67 -4.32 14.51 10.49
N SER A 68 -4.45 15.80 10.77
CA SER A 68 -5.56 16.36 11.56
C SER A 68 -6.89 16.48 10.80
N LYS A 69 -6.87 16.39 9.46
CA LYS A 69 -8.04 16.59 8.60
C LYS A 69 -7.94 15.82 7.29
N ILE A 70 -9.05 15.75 6.55
CA ILE A 70 -9.03 15.23 5.17
C ILE A 70 -8.34 16.26 4.25
N HIS A 71 -7.36 15.83 3.47
CA HIS A 71 -6.60 16.71 2.56
C HIS A 71 -7.07 16.67 1.10
N VAL A 72 -7.79 15.63 0.68
CA VAL A 72 -8.28 15.56 -0.70
C VAL A 72 -9.34 16.64 -0.92
N ALA A 73 -9.26 17.32 -2.07
CA ALA A 73 -10.26 18.33 -2.43
C ALA A 73 -11.63 17.71 -2.74
N ALA A 74 -11.64 16.46 -3.22
CA ALA A 74 -12.83 15.67 -3.48
C ALA A 74 -12.49 14.18 -3.49
N LEU A 75 -13.49 13.33 -3.26
CA LEU A 75 -13.38 11.88 -3.40
C LEU A 75 -14.24 11.38 -4.57
N VAL A 76 -13.69 10.52 -5.44
CA VAL A 76 -14.42 9.90 -6.55
C VAL A 76 -14.27 8.39 -6.46
N VAL A 77 -15.40 7.66 -6.41
CA VAL A 77 -15.45 6.21 -6.26
C VAL A 77 -16.42 5.56 -7.24
N GLY A 78 -16.21 4.27 -7.51
CA GLY A 78 -17.19 3.45 -8.24
C GLY A 78 -18.43 3.15 -7.40
N GLU A 79 -18.21 2.78 -6.14
CA GLU A 79 -19.27 2.41 -5.20
C GLU A 79 -18.91 2.93 -3.81
N CYS A 80 -19.91 3.35 -3.04
CA CYS A 80 -19.76 3.75 -1.64
C CYS A 80 -20.64 2.86 -0.76
N SER A 81 -20.04 2.14 0.19
CA SER A 81 -20.77 1.31 1.14
C SER A 81 -21.58 2.17 2.12
N GLU A 82 -22.90 2.03 2.12
CA GLU A 82 -23.79 2.75 3.02
C GLU A 82 -23.75 2.22 4.46
N THR A 83 -23.54 0.90 4.62
CA THR A 83 -23.54 0.20 5.91
C THR A 83 -22.16 -0.40 6.20
N PRO A 84 -21.13 0.42 6.50
CA PRO A 84 -19.80 -0.10 6.81
C PRO A 84 -19.84 -0.96 8.07
N SER A 85 -19.15 -2.10 8.04
CA SER A 85 -19.10 -3.05 9.15
C SER A 85 -17.65 -3.36 9.49
N HIS A 86 -17.15 -2.75 10.57
CA HIS A 86 -15.83 -3.00 11.13
C HIS A 86 -15.86 -2.63 12.62
N TRP A 87 -15.17 -3.40 13.48
CA TRP A 87 -15.20 -3.19 14.94
C TRP A 87 -14.72 -1.81 15.38
N SER A 88 -13.86 -1.15 14.58
CA SER A 88 -13.36 0.21 14.83
C SER A 88 -14.14 1.30 14.10
N ALA A 89 -15.19 0.95 13.35
CA ALA A 89 -16.00 1.93 12.64
C ALA A 89 -16.78 2.78 13.66
N SER A 90 -16.63 4.09 13.59
CA SER A 90 -17.36 5.06 14.43
C SER A 90 -18.42 5.84 13.66
N ARG A 91 -18.25 6.00 12.35
CA ARG A 91 -19.15 6.71 11.44
C ARG A 91 -18.96 6.21 10.02
N SER A 92 -19.92 6.48 9.13
CA SER A 92 -19.78 6.16 7.71
C SER A 92 -18.85 7.13 6.98
N LEU A 93 -18.33 6.72 5.82
CA LEU A 93 -17.52 7.59 4.95
C LEU A 93 -18.29 8.85 4.54
N HIS A 94 -19.58 8.70 4.23
CA HIS A 94 -20.51 9.80 3.98
C HIS A 94 -20.49 10.83 5.13
N GLN A 95 -20.69 10.36 6.36
CA GLN A 95 -20.79 11.24 7.53
C GLN A 95 -19.48 11.99 7.74
N TRP A 96 -18.35 11.30 7.60
CA TRP A 96 -17.03 11.90 7.77
C TRP A 96 -16.71 12.96 6.70
N LEU A 97 -17.00 12.69 5.43
CA LEU A 97 -16.83 13.65 4.34
C LEU A 97 -17.71 14.89 4.54
N LYS A 98 -18.96 14.70 4.98
CA LYS A 98 -19.90 15.78 5.28
C LYS A 98 -19.41 16.69 6.39
N GLU A 99 -18.94 16.14 7.50
CA GLU A 99 -18.43 16.90 8.64
C GLU A 99 -17.18 17.73 8.30
N GLN A 100 -16.35 17.23 7.38
CA GLN A 100 -15.12 17.89 6.93
C GLN A 100 -15.34 18.79 5.70
N ASN A 101 -16.58 18.92 5.23
CA ASN A 101 -16.95 19.67 4.01
C ASN A 101 -16.18 19.22 2.75
N ILE A 102 -15.99 17.91 2.58
CA ILE A 102 -15.30 17.34 1.43
C ILE A 102 -16.31 16.73 0.45
N PRO A 103 -16.43 17.24 -0.79
CA PRO A 103 -17.35 16.69 -1.77
C PRO A 103 -16.94 15.27 -2.18
N GLY A 104 -17.94 14.43 -2.43
CA GLY A 104 -17.75 13.04 -2.82
C GLY A 104 -18.69 12.63 -3.94
N LEU A 105 -18.22 11.83 -4.88
CA LEU A 105 -19.00 11.31 -6.01
C LEU A 105 -18.84 9.79 -6.11
N ALA A 106 -19.97 9.07 -6.14
CA ALA A 106 -20.03 7.62 -6.34
C ALA A 106 -20.69 7.29 -7.68
N GLY A 107 -20.62 6.03 -8.13
CA GLY A 107 -21.19 5.57 -9.40
C GLY A 107 -20.35 5.91 -10.64
N VAL A 108 -19.10 6.35 -10.45
CA VAL A 108 -18.17 6.70 -11.55
C VAL A 108 -17.42 5.47 -12.03
N ASP A 109 -17.31 5.28 -13.35
CA ASP A 109 -16.34 4.33 -13.91
C ASP A 109 -14.91 4.85 -13.67
N THR A 110 -14.38 4.52 -12.49
CA THR A 110 -13.04 4.90 -12.06
C THR A 110 -11.97 4.25 -12.94
N ARG A 111 -12.24 3.08 -13.54
CA ARG A 111 -11.31 2.42 -14.48
C ARG A 111 -11.15 3.24 -15.76
N ALA A 112 -12.25 3.71 -16.35
CA ALA A 112 -12.20 4.60 -17.51
C ALA A 112 -11.50 5.93 -17.18
N LEU A 113 -11.77 6.51 -16.01
CA LEU A 113 -11.08 7.70 -15.53
C LEU A 113 -9.57 7.47 -15.37
N THR A 114 -9.15 6.37 -14.74
CA THR A 114 -7.74 6.00 -14.58
C THR A 114 -7.04 5.82 -15.94
N LYS A 115 -7.68 5.14 -16.91
CA LYS A 115 -7.13 5.02 -18.28
C LYS A 115 -6.91 6.39 -18.91
N LYS A 116 -7.89 7.28 -18.81
CA LYS A 116 -7.83 8.64 -19.37
C LYS A 116 -6.68 9.45 -18.76
N ILE A 117 -6.49 9.42 -17.44
CA ILE A 117 -5.38 10.09 -16.75
C ILE A 117 -4.03 9.47 -17.16
N ARG A 118 -3.93 8.14 -17.23
CA ARG A 118 -2.68 7.47 -17.65
C ARG A 118 -2.27 7.85 -19.07
N GLU A 119 -3.23 7.91 -20.00
CA GLU A 119 -2.99 8.23 -21.41
C GLU A 119 -2.66 9.71 -21.61
N LYS A 120 -3.44 10.62 -21.01
CA LYS A 120 -3.34 12.08 -21.20
C LYS A 120 -2.40 12.78 -20.22
N GLY A 121 -1.95 12.09 -19.17
CA GLY A 121 -1.15 12.66 -18.09
C GLY A 121 -1.99 13.39 -17.04
N THR A 122 -1.36 14.30 -16.30
CA THR A 122 -2.01 15.07 -15.24
C THR A 122 -3.12 15.95 -15.83
N LEU A 123 -4.36 15.67 -15.43
CA LEU A 123 -5.55 16.39 -15.87
C LEU A 123 -6.12 17.23 -14.73
N LEU A 124 -6.50 18.46 -15.03
CA LEU A 124 -7.34 19.25 -14.13
C LEU A 124 -8.78 18.73 -14.19
N GLY A 125 -9.40 18.64 -13.02
CA GLY A 125 -10.78 18.22 -12.81
C GLY A 125 -11.46 19.14 -11.81
N LYS A 126 -12.78 19.23 -11.90
CA LYS A 126 -13.65 19.93 -10.94
C LYS A 126 -14.94 19.13 -10.77
N LEU A 127 -15.53 19.22 -9.58
CA LEU A 127 -16.91 18.77 -9.35
C LEU A 127 -17.81 20.00 -9.40
N VAL A 128 -18.83 19.96 -10.24
CA VAL A 128 -19.79 21.06 -10.41
C VAL A 128 -21.14 20.55 -9.91
N PRO A 129 -21.74 21.18 -8.87
CA PRO A 129 -23.09 20.88 -8.47
C PRO A 129 -24.10 21.21 -9.58
N ASP A 130 -25.17 20.42 -9.71
CA ASP A 130 -26.16 20.57 -10.80
C ASP A 130 -26.76 21.99 -10.91
N GLU A 131 -26.91 22.69 -9.78
CA GLU A 131 -27.48 24.05 -9.72
C GLU A 131 -26.45 25.14 -10.09
N THR A 132 -25.19 24.78 -10.32
CA THR A 132 -24.11 25.70 -10.65
C THR A 132 -23.79 25.65 -12.14
N LEU A 133 -23.72 26.80 -12.80
CA LEU A 133 -23.27 26.89 -14.19
C LEU A 133 -21.83 26.39 -14.30
N GLU A 134 -21.54 25.41 -15.16
CA GLU A 134 -20.19 24.85 -15.29
C GLU A 134 -19.12 25.93 -15.52
N ASN A 135 -19.44 26.95 -16.32
CA ASN A 135 -18.51 28.03 -16.66
C ASN A 135 -18.26 29.02 -15.50
N SER A 136 -19.02 28.98 -14.41
CA SER A 136 -18.80 29.85 -13.26
C SER A 136 -17.63 29.38 -12.38
N LEU A 137 -17.21 28.12 -12.50
CA LEU A 137 -16.09 27.55 -11.76
C LEU A 137 -14.88 27.34 -12.68
N PRO A 138 -13.83 28.17 -12.59
CA PRO A 138 -12.64 27.99 -13.42
C PRO A 138 -11.88 26.72 -13.04
N PHE A 139 -11.11 26.17 -13.99
CA PHE A 139 -10.11 25.16 -13.65
C PHE A 139 -8.95 25.83 -12.93
N GLU A 140 -8.60 25.31 -11.75
CA GLU A 140 -7.44 25.75 -10.99
C GLU A 140 -6.36 24.67 -11.04
N ASP A 141 -5.13 25.07 -11.31
CA ASP A 141 -3.97 24.18 -11.20
C ASP A 141 -3.33 24.30 -9.82
N PRO A 142 -3.53 23.32 -8.91
CA PRO A 142 -2.98 23.39 -7.57
C PRO A 142 -1.45 23.34 -7.55
N ASN A 143 -0.78 22.88 -8.63
CA ASN A 143 0.68 22.86 -8.67
C ASN A 143 1.30 24.26 -8.76
N LYS A 144 0.51 25.30 -9.06
CA LYS A 144 0.97 26.70 -9.06
C LYS A 144 0.99 27.33 -7.67
N ARG A 145 0.34 26.70 -6.69
CA ARG A 145 0.29 27.18 -5.31
C ARG A 145 1.39 26.55 -4.47
N HIS A 146 1.81 27.25 -3.42
CA HIS A 146 2.77 26.71 -2.46
C HIS A 146 2.08 25.77 -1.45
N LEU A 147 1.67 24.59 -1.91
CA LEU A 147 0.86 23.64 -1.11
C LEU A 147 1.51 23.25 0.22
N VAL A 148 2.84 23.16 0.27
CA VAL A 148 3.60 22.90 1.52
C VAL A 148 3.32 23.97 2.59
N GLN A 149 3.20 25.24 2.19
CA GLN A 149 2.95 26.35 3.11
C GLN A 149 1.52 26.28 3.65
N GLU A 150 0.58 25.79 2.84
CA GLU A 150 -0.81 25.59 3.23
C GLU A 150 -0.92 24.50 4.31
N VAL A 151 -0.16 23.40 4.19
CA VAL A 151 -0.32 22.20 5.03
C VAL A 151 0.65 22.10 6.22
N SER A 152 1.84 22.70 6.12
CA SER A 152 2.85 22.67 7.19
C SER A 152 2.28 23.24 8.50
N LEU A 153 2.70 22.68 9.64
CA LEU A 153 2.46 23.29 10.94
C LEU A 153 3.02 24.72 10.99
N LYS A 154 2.41 25.55 11.83
CA LYS A 154 2.74 26.98 11.93
C LYS A 154 3.71 27.29 13.07
N THR A 155 3.78 26.42 14.07
CA THR A 155 4.65 26.59 15.24
C THR A 155 5.29 25.25 15.57
N PRO A 156 6.57 25.21 15.98
CA PRO A 156 7.24 23.97 16.36
C PRO A 156 6.48 23.19 17.44
N ARG A 157 6.55 21.86 17.37
CA ARG A 157 5.95 20.95 18.35
C ARG A 157 6.89 19.79 18.65
N VAL A 158 7.04 19.47 19.93
CA VAL A 158 7.88 18.36 20.40
C VAL A 158 7.01 17.15 20.70
N PHE A 159 7.44 15.99 20.21
CA PHE A 159 6.84 14.69 20.46
C PHE A 159 7.86 13.78 21.15
N ASN A 160 7.40 12.97 22.10
CA ASN A 160 8.25 12.12 22.94
C ASN A 160 9.42 12.90 23.59
N PRO A 161 9.15 13.94 24.41
CA PRO A 161 10.18 14.82 24.96
C PRO A 161 11.21 14.09 25.85
N GLY A 162 10.90 12.89 26.35
CA GLY A 162 11.83 12.04 27.09
C GLY A 162 12.78 11.19 26.22
N GLY A 163 12.67 11.27 24.90
CA GLY A 163 13.54 10.55 23.98
C GLY A 163 15.00 11.01 24.07
N SER A 164 15.94 10.08 23.87
CA SER A 164 17.37 10.33 24.01
C SER A 164 18.03 10.87 22.74
N LEU A 165 17.43 10.62 21.58
CA LEU A 165 17.93 11.09 20.28
C LEU A 165 17.12 12.31 19.84
N ARG A 166 17.77 13.48 19.67
CA ARG A 166 17.07 14.69 19.21
C ARG A 166 16.95 14.68 17.70
N ILE A 167 15.72 14.55 17.19
CA ILE A 167 15.45 14.63 15.75
C ILE A 167 14.65 15.90 15.46
N THR A 168 15.18 16.75 14.59
CA THR A 168 14.37 17.82 13.98
C THR A 168 13.70 17.26 12.73
N ALA A 169 12.37 17.35 12.66
CA ALA A 169 11.58 16.93 11.50
C ALA A 169 10.98 18.15 10.81
N VAL A 170 11.41 18.45 9.58
CA VAL A 170 10.84 19.53 8.77
C VAL A 170 9.52 19.05 8.19
N ASP A 171 8.42 19.72 8.57
CA ASP A 171 7.08 19.41 8.10
C ASP A 171 6.81 20.06 6.75
N CYS A 172 6.78 19.25 5.71
CA CYS A 172 6.39 19.67 4.38
C CYS A 172 4.97 19.20 4.02
N GLY A 173 4.18 18.74 4.99
CA GLY A 173 2.96 17.94 4.80
C GLY A 173 3.10 16.54 5.41
N LEU A 174 3.76 16.45 6.55
CA LEU A 174 4.15 15.26 7.27
C LEU A 174 2.95 14.37 7.59
N LYS A 175 3.14 13.07 7.33
CA LYS A 175 2.24 12.02 7.81
C LYS A 175 2.57 11.64 9.24
N TYR A 176 1.55 11.56 10.09
CA TYR A 176 1.72 11.25 11.52
C TYR A 176 2.50 9.96 11.78
N ASN A 177 2.43 8.95 10.91
CA ASN A 177 3.20 7.73 11.14
C ASN A 177 4.72 7.94 11.06
N GLN A 178 5.22 8.97 10.37
CA GLN A 178 6.65 9.30 10.38
C GLN A 178 7.11 9.69 11.79
N VAL A 179 6.31 10.49 12.51
CA VAL A 179 6.59 10.85 13.91
C VAL A 179 6.48 9.62 14.81
N ARG A 180 5.46 8.76 14.61
CA ARG A 180 5.32 7.51 15.38
C ARG A 180 6.55 6.61 15.21
N CYS A 181 6.97 6.35 13.97
CA CYS A 181 8.13 5.51 13.67
C CYS A 181 9.43 6.03 14.30
N LEU A 182 9.63 7.36 14.33
CA LEU A 182 10.79 7.99 14.98
C LEU A 182 10.70 7.89 16.51
N CYS A 183 9.54 8.21 17.11
CA CYS A 183 9.35 8.17 18.55
C CYS A 183 9.45 6.74 19.12
N GLU A 184 8.93 5.73 18.40
CA GLU A 184 9.05 4.32 18.77
C GLU A 184 10.50 3.84 18.82
N ARG A 185 11.40 4.50 18.10
CA ARG A 185 12.85 4.28 18.10
C ARG A 185 13.59 5.12 19.15
N GLY A 186 12.85 5.71 20.09
CA GLY A 186 13.40 6.45 21.22
C GLY A 186 13.77 7.92 20.92
N ALA A 187 13.39 8.46 19.76
CA ALA A 187 13.69 9.84 19.41
C ALA A 187 12.73 10.84 20.09
N ALA A 188 13.29 11.95 20.58
CA ALA A 188 12.56 13.18 20.85
C ALA A 188 12.47 13.97 19.54
N VAL A 189 11.26 14.08 19.00
CA VAL A 189 11.03 14.63 17.65
C VAL A 189 10.48 16.04 17.75
N THR A 190 11.30 17.03 17.36
CA THR A 190 10.86 18.42 17.20
C THR A 190 10.41 18.62 15.76
N VAL A 191 9.10 18.63 15.54
CA VAL A 191 8.52 18.96 14.24
C VAL A 191 8.51 20.47 14.07
N VAL A 192 9.09 20.97 12.97
CA VAL A 192 9.24 22.40 12.68
C VAL A 192 8.62 22.78 11.33
N PRO A 193 8.12 24.02 11.17
CA PRO A 193 7.57 24.48 9.89
C PRO A 193 8.53 24.29 8.71
N TRP A 194 7.98 24.13 7.51
CA TRP A 194 8.77 23.94 6.27
C TRP A 194 9.87 24.97 6.04
N ASP A 195 9.66 26.21 6.51
CA ASP A 195 10.51 27.38 6.35
C ASP A 195 11.40 27.66 7.59
N HIS A 196 11.40 26.76 8.57
CA HIS A 196 12.18 26.91 9.78
C HIS A 196 13.70 26.99 9.49
N PRO A 197 14.43 27.96 10.05
CA PRO A 197 15.89 28.00 9.97
C PRO A 197 16.50 26.73 10.56
N LEU A 198 17.46 26.13 9.86
CA LEU A 198 18.10 24.89 10.30
C LEU A 198 19.48 25.18 10.88
N ASP A 199 19.68 24.85 12.16
CA ASP A 199 20.98 24.82 12.80
C ASP A 199 21.35 23.39 13.19
N THR A 200 22.53 22.96 12.73
CA THR A 200 23.08 21.65 13.08
C THR A 200 23.27 21.46 14.59
N ALA A 201 23.37 22.51 15.42
CA ALA A 201 23.48 22.37 16.87
C ALA A 201 22.19 21.82 17.53
N ASP A 202 21.03 22.06 16.92
CA ASP A 202 19.72 21.83 17.53
C ASP A 202 19.24 20.37 17.50
N PHE A 203 19.88 19.53 16.69
CA PHE A 203 19.48 18.14 16.50
C PHE A 203 20.67 17.20 16.40
N ASP A 204 20.45 15.91 16.65
CA ASP A 204 21.40 14.84 16.40
C ASP A 204 21.18 14.21 15.02
N GLY A 205 19.97 14.32 14.46
CA GLY A 205 19.64 13.99 13.08
C GLY A 205 18.51 14.86 12.52
N LEU A 206 18.47 15.02 11.21
CA LEU A 206 17.50 15.83 10.49
C LEU A 206 16.62 14.95 9.59
N PHE A 207 15.30 15.03 9.77
CA PHE A 207 14.32 14.31 8.98
C PHE A 207 13.50 15.27 8.12
N ILE A 208 13.37 15.00 6.82
CA ILE A 208 12.58 15.82 5.90
C ILE A 208 11.39 15.00 5.44
N SER A 209 10.20 15.45 5.83
CA SER A 209 8.97 14.71 5.61
C SER A 209 8.49 14.70 4.17
N ASN A 210 7.43 13.93 3.95
CA ASN A 210 6.68 13.98 2.69
C ASN A 210 5.93 15.32 2.56
N GLY A 211 5.35 15.55 1.37
CA GLY A 211 4.54 16.74 1.17
C GLY A 211 3.86 16.81 -0.20
N PRO A 212 2.92 17.74 -0.38
CA PRO A 212 2.27 18.01 -1.65
C PRO A 212 3.03 19.05 -2.49
N GLY A 213 2.69 19.13 -3.77
CA GLY A 213 3.11 20.25 -4.64
C GLY A 213 4.44 20.05 -5.35
N ASP A 214 4.91 21.14 -5.94
CA ASP A 214 6.17 21.21 -6.67
C ASP A 214 7.33 21.50 -5.70
N PRO A 215 8.39 20.66 -5.64
CA PRO A 215 9.55 20.91 -4.78
C PRO A 215 10.26 22.23 -5.10
N GLN A 216 10.13 22.76 -6.32
CA GLN A 216 10.76 24.03 -6.70
C GLN A 216 10.17 25.25 -5.96
N LEU A 217 8.97 25.13 -5.36
CA LEU A 217 8.40 26.23 -4.59
C LEU A 217 9.04 26.34 -3.19
N CYS A 218 9.69 25.30 -2.68
CA CYS A 218 10.25 25.24 -1.33
C CYS A 218 11.72 25.70 -1.23
N GLN A 219 12.06 26.81 -1.90
CA GLN A 219 13.45 27.28 -2.01
C GLN A 219 14.11 27.60 -0.65
N GLN A 220 13.33 28.05 0.33
CA GLN A 220 13.84 28.32 1.68
C GLN A 220 14.30 27.02 2.37
N THR A 221 13.51 25.95 2.29
CA THR A 221 13.90 24.63 2.80
C THR A 221 15.15 24.10 2.08
N VAL A 222 15.19 24.24 0.75
CA VAL A 222 16.34 23.84 -0.06
C VAL A 222 17.62 24.60 0.35
N ALA A 223 17.52 25.90 0.64
CA ALA A 223 18.64 26.69 1.12
C ALA A 223 19.15 26.22 2.49
N GLY A 224 18.24 25.96 3.45
CA GLY A 224 18.60 25.41 4.75
C GLY A 224 19.26 24.04 4.64
N LEU A 225 18.70 23.16 3.79
CA LEU A 225 19.28 21.84 3.52
C LEU A 225 20.68 21.92 2.94
N ARG A 226 20.92 22.86 2.00
CA ARG A 226 22.24 23.06 1.42
C ARG A 226 23.29 23.40 2.49
N SER A 227 22.93 24.26 3.45
CA SER A 227 23.80 24.58 4.59
C SER A 227 24.09 23.36 5.47
N VAL A 228 23.06 22.56 5.80
CA VAL A 228 23.22 21.35 6.62
C VAL A 228 24.08 20.28 5.93
N LEU A 229 23.84 20.01 4.65
CA LEU A 229 24.58 19.00 3.88
C LEU A 229 26.06 19.42 3.63
N GLY A 230 26.32 20.73 3.59
CA GLY A 230 27.65 21.32 3.48
C GLY A 230 28.41 21.46 4.81
N ALA A 231 27.79 21.16 5.95
CA ALA A 231 28.41 21.33 7.26
C ALA A 231 29.67 20.44 7.42
N PRO A 232 30.72 20.93 8.12
CA PRO A 232 31.98 20.22 8.29
C PRO A 232 31.84 18.93 9.12
N GLN A 233 30.89 18.92 10.06
CA GLN A 233 30.53 17.73 10.86
C GLN A 233 29.14 17.26 10.41
N PRO A 234 29.07 16.29 9.48
CA PRO A 234 27.78 15.88 8.92
C PRO A 234 26.98 15.09 9.95
N LYS A 235 25.75 15.55 10.21
CA LYS A 235 24.75 14.83 11.00
C LYS A 235 23.83 14.02 10.08
N PRO A 236 23.23 12.90 10.53
CA PRO A 236 22.33 12.11 9.69
C PRO A 236 21.20 12.93 9.10
N VAL A 237 20.95 12.73 7.80
CA VAL A 237 19.82 13.34 7.08
C VAL A 237 19.02 12.26 6.38
N PHE A 238 17.72 12.22 6.64
CA PHE A 238 16.80 11.30 5.97
C PHE A 238 15.61 12.04 5.36
N GLY A 239 15.45 11.95 4.04
CA GLY A 239 14.32 12.54 3.32
C GLY A 239 13.33 11.50 2.79
N VAL A 240 12.04 11.78 2.90
CA VAL A 240 10.95 10.91 2.41
C VAL A 240 10.08 11.66 1.40
N CYS A 241 9.84 11.06 0.23
CA CYS A 241 8.97 11.56 -0.83
C CYS A 241 9.34 12.99 -1.30
N LEU A 242 8.67 14.03 -0.79
CA LEU A 242 9.07 15.41 -1.07
C LEU A 242 10.44 15.72 -0.46
N GLY A 243 10.75 15.22 0.73
CA GLY A 243 12.07 15.39 1.35
C GLY A 243 13.21 14.82 0.51
N HIS A 244 12.98 13.73 -0.21
CA HIS A 244 13.92 13.19 -1.19
C HIS A 244 14.19 14.18 -2.34
N GLN A 245 13.14 14.79 -2.87
CA GLN A 245 13.23 15.78 -3.94
C GLN A 245 13.93 17.06 -3.46
N LEU A 246 13.66 17.52 -2.23
CA LEU A 246 14.29 18.71 -1.66
C LEU A 246 15.78 18.49 -1.38
N ILE A 247 16.17 17.30 -0.92
CA ILE A 247 17.59 16.92 -0.80
C ILE A 247 18.26 16.94 -2.18
N ALA A 248 17.62 16.36 -3.20
CA ALA A 248 18.14 16.39 -4.57
C ALA A 248 18.35 17.82 -5.09
N LEU A 249 17.40 18.73 -4.88
CA LEU A 249 17.56 20.14 -5.24
C LEU A 249 18.66 20.84 -4.42
N ALA A 250 18.82 20.50 -3.14
CA ALA A 250 19.84 21.09 -2.27
C ALA A 250 21.26 20.77 -2.76
N ILE A 251 21.46 19.57 -3.32
CA ILE A 251 22.74 19.11 -3.88
C ILE A 251 22.93 19.50 -5.35
N GLY A 252 21.97 20.21 -5.96
CA GLY A 252 22.06 20.71 -7.34
C GLY A 252 21.57 19.75 -8.43
N ALA A 253 20.92 18.64 -8.06
CA ALA A 253 20.23 17.79 -9.01
C ALA A 253 18.91 18.43 -9.50
N ARG A 254 18.33 17.88 -10.56
CA ARG A 254 17.08 18.35 -11.17
C ARG A 254 15.89 17.48 -10.79
N THR A 255 14.72 18.11 -10.71
CA THR A 255 13.43 17.43 -10.61
C THR A 255 12.56 17.73 -11.82
N TYR A 256 11.66 16.81 -12.14
CA TYR A 256 10.72 16.97 -13.26
C TYR A 256 9.32 16.47 -12.87
N LYS A 257 8.29 17.04 -13.53
CA LYS A 257 6.91 16.57 -13.39
C LYS A 257 6.72 15.27 -14.16
N MET A 258 6.25 14.23 -13.49
CA MET A 258 5.93 12.96 -14.13
C MET A 258 4.62 13.07 -14.92
N LYS A 259 4.46 12.25 -15.95
CA LYS A 259 3.24 12.24 -16.78
C LYS A 259 1.98 12.07 -15.94
N TYR A 260 1.91 11.00 -15.14
CA TYR A 260 0.79 10.72 -14.24
C TYR A 260 1.24 10.34 -12.83
N GLY A 261 2.54 10.32 -12.52
CA GLY A 261 3.10 10.04 -11.18
C GLY A 261 2.90 8.61 -10.69
N ASN A 262 3.59 8.26 -9.60
CA ASN A 262 3.45 6.95 -8.97
C ASN A 262 2.55 7.07 -7.72
N ARG A 263 1.40 6.40 -7.78
CA ARG A 263 0.37 6.42 -6.74
C ARG A 263 -0.18 5.02 -6.53
N GLY A 264 0.12 4.42 -5.40
CA GLY A 264 -0.37 3.09 -5.04
C GLY A 264 0.43 2.43 -3.93
N HIS A 265 -0.04 1.26 -3.51
CA HIS A 265 0.61 0.45 -2.45
C HIS A 265 1.39 -0.75 -3.02
N ASN A 266 1.53 -0.82 -4.33
CA ASN A 266 2.09 -1.96 -5.05
C ASN A 266 3.25 -1.57 -5.97
N GLN A 267 3.96 -0.48 -5.66
CA GLN A 267 5.04 0.02 -6.53
C GLN A 267 6.34 -0.73 -6.24
N PRO A 268 6.92 -1.45 -7.21
CA PRO A 268 8.14 -2.22 -7.02
C PRO A 268 9.38 -1.31 -7.08
N CYS A 269 10.20 -1.34 -6.03
CA CYS A 269 11.48 -0.65 -5.96
C CYS A 269 12.63 -1.65 -5.86
N LEU A 270 13.59 -1.55 -6.77
CA LEU A 270 14.84 -2.31 -6.73
C LEU A 270 15.86 -1.55 -5.89
N HIS A 271 16.39 -2.19 -4.86
CA HIS A 271 17.55 -1.67 -4.14
C HIS A 271 18.81 -1.90 -4.97
N GLU A 272 19.55 -0.84 -5.30
CA GLU A 272 20.61 -0.91 -6.32
C GLU A 272 21.74 -1.88 -5.95
N ASP A 273 22.20 -1.85 -4.70
CA ASP A 273 23.31 -2.69 -4.25
C ASP A 273 22.94 -4.18 -4.20
N THR A 274 21.78 -4.49 -3.62
CA THR A 274 21.39 -5.89 -3.34
C THR A 274 20.56 -6.53 -4.44
N ARG A 275 20.04 -5.73 -5.37
CA ARG A 275 19.07 -6.12 -6.40
C ARG A 275 17.74 -6.68 -5.87
N ARG A 276 17.49 -6.63 -4.56
CA ARG A 276 16.22 -7.02 -3.96
C ARG A 276 15.13 -6.06 -4.42
N CYS A 277 13.98 -6.63 -4.79
CA CYS A 277 12.76 -5.88 -5.08
C CYS A 277 11.90 -5.81 -3.81
N PHE A 278 11.42 -4.61 -3.49
CA PHE A 278 10.49 -4.35 -2.40
C PHE A 278 9.21 -3.75 -2.96
N ILE A 279 8.08 -4.06 -2.35
CA ILE A 279 6.82 -3.40 -2.68
C ILE A 279 6.69 -2.18 -1.79
N THR A 280 6.30 -1.04 -2.36
CA THR A 280 6.31 0.24 -1.67
C THR A 280 5.00 1.00 -1.84
N ALA A 281 4.67 1.82 -0.84
CA ALA A 281 3.62 2.82 -0.92
C ALA A 281 4.19 4.12 -1.50
N GLN A 282 3.57 4.62 -2.57
CA GLN A 282 4.00 5.84 -3.25
C GLN A 282 2.83 6.78 -3.49
N ASN A 283 3.09 8.08 -3.39
CA ASN A 283 2.13 9.13 -3.74
C ASN A 283 2.86 10.42 -4.15
N HIS A 284 3.48 10.41 -5.33
CA HIS A 284 4.19 11.59 -5.86
C HIS A 284 3.91 11.80 -7.34
N GLY A 285 4.01 13.06 -7.78
CA GLY A 285 3.84 13.47 -9.18
C GLY A 285 5.07 14.14 -9.77
N PHE A 286 6.14 14.25 -9.01
CA PHE A 286 7.45 14.74 -9.41
C PHE A 286 8.49 13.66 -9.10
N ALA A 287 9.61 13.67 -9.81
CA ALA A 287 10.71 12.73 -9.59
C ALA A 287 12.06 13.42 -9.79
N VAL A 288 13.11 12.80 -9.26
CA VAL A 288 14.49 13.24 -9.43
C VAL A 288 15.07 12.65 -10.72
N GLU A 289 15.80 13.47 -11.47
CA GLU A 289 16.54 13.02 -12.65
C GLU A 289 17.89 12.44 -12.23
N ALA A 290 18.01 11.10 -12.18
CA ALA A 290 19.21 10.41 -11.72
C ALA A 290 20.50 10.81 -12.48
N GLY A 291 20.39 11.13 -13.78
CA GLY A 291 21.54 11.57 -14.58
C GLY A 291 22.06 12.97 -14.24
N SER A 292 21.36 13.71 -13.37
CA SER A 292 21.75 15.05 -12.91
C SER A 292 22.45 15.06 -11.55
N LEU A 293 22.68 13.89 -10.94
CA LEU A 293 23.31 13.79 -9.63
C LEU A 293 24.78 14.26 -9.68
N PRO A 294 25.23 15.07 -8.72
CA PRO A 294 26.63 15.45 -8.62
C PRO A 294 27.51 14.29 -8.12
N PRO A 295 28.84 14.37 -8.29
CA PRO A 295 29.77 13.40 -7.71
C PRO A 295 29.57 13.23 -6.19
N GLY A 296 29.76 12.00 -5.69
CA GLY A 296 29.56 11.64 -4.28
C GLY A 296 28.13 11.22 -3.93
N TRP A 297 27.20 11.29 -4.88
CA TRP A 297 25.81 10.85 -4.73
C TRP A 297 25.45 9.79 -5.77
N ALA A 298 24.64 8.83 -5.35
CA ALA A 298 24.19 7.77 -6.22
C ALA A 298 22.73 7.36 -5.93
N PRO A 299 22.04 6.76 -6.92
CA PRO A 299 20.74 6.13 -6.70
C PRO A 299 20.82 5.02 -5.65
N LEU A 300 19.90 5.04 -4.68
CA LEU A 300 19.73 3.98 -3.68
C LEU A 300 18.67 2.96 -4.11
N PHE A 301 17.58 3.47 -4.69
CA PHE A 301 16.50 2.66 -5.24
C PHE A 301 16.09 3.16 -6.62
N THR A 302 15.59 2.25 -7.44
CA THR A 302 14.99 2.55 -8.75
C THR A 302 13.69 1.79 -8.91
N ASN A 303 12.69 2.43 -9.49
CA ASN A 303 11.40 1.82 -9.78
C ASN A 303 11.57 0.72 -10.84
N ALA A 304 11.04 -0.48 -10.58
CA ALA A 304 11.18 -1.59 -11.52
C ALA A 304 10.30 -1.44 -12.77
N ASN A 305 9.21 -0.67 -12.68
CA ASN A 305 8.25 -0.50 -13.78
C ASN A 305 8.69 0.57 -14.78
N ASP A 306 9.10 1.75 -14.31
CA ASP A 306 9.35 2.92 -15.16
C ASP A 306 10.78 3.49 -15.08
N ARG A 307 11.64 2.88 -14.27
CA ARG A 307 13.04 3.28 -14.03
C ARG A 307 13.21 4.66 -13.40
N SER A 308 12.16 5.26 -12.83
CA SER A 308 12.33 6.51 -12.08
C SER A 308 13.21 6.29 -10.84
N ASN A 309 13.91 7.33 -10.43
CA ASN A 309 14.70 7.31 -9.21
C ASN A 309 13.78 7.21 -7.99
N GLU A 310 14.08 6.30 -7.07
CA GLU A 310 13.26 6.00 -5.89
C GLU A 310 14.01 6.21 -4.57
N GLY A 311 15.26 6.67 -4.64
CA GLY A 311 16.07 6.99 -3.49
C GLY A 311 17.47 7.44 -3.88
N LEU A 312 18.10 8.19 -2.97
CA LEU A 312 19.47 8.67 -3.10
C LEU A 312 20.25 8.31 -1.84
N VAL A 313 21.55 8.18 -1.99
CA VAL A 313 22.47 8.04 -0.86
C VAL A 313 23.80 8.71 -1.21
N HIS A 314 24.45 9.28 -0.20
CA HIS A 314 25.80 9.82 -0.32
C HIS A 314 26.83 8.72 -0.04
N GLU A 315 27.92 8.68 -0.81
CA GLU A 315 28.97 7.66 -0.72
C GLU A 315 29.68 7.59 0.65
N HIS A 316 29.80 8.72 1.37
CA HIS A 316 30.65 8.84 2.57
C HIS A 316 30.03 9.64 3.72
N LYS A 317 28.85 10.25 3.53
CA LYS A 317 28.16 11.03 4.55
C LYS A 317 26.86 10.33 4.94
N PRO A 318 26.34 10.54 6.16
CA PRO A 318 25.11 9.92 6.66
C PRO A 318 23.82 10.45 6.02
N PHE A 319 23.81 10.64 4.70
CA PHE A 319 22.69 11.23 3.98
C PHE A 319 22.07 10.20 3.07
N PHE A 320 20.78 9.97 3.25
CA PHE A 320 20.01 9.16 2.31
C PHE A 320 18.57 9.66 2.22
N SER A 321 17.87 9.21 1.19
CA SER A 321 16.48 9.55 1.00
C SER A 321 15.77 8.50 0.16
N VAL A 322 14.46 8.44 0.29
CA VAL A 322 13.60 7.56 -0.51
C VAL A 322 12.39 8.33 -1.03
N GLN A 323 11.97 8.02 -2.25
CA GLN A 323 10.86 8.69 -2.92
C GLN A 323 9.50 8.09 -2.50
N PHE A 324 9.50 6.82 -2.05
CA PHE A 324 8.36 6.14 -1.47
C PHE A 324 8.17 6.45 0.03
N HIS A 325 7.12 5.90 0.63
CA HIS A 325 6.70 6.13 2.01
C HIS A 325 6.98 4.91 2.90
N PRO A 326 8.18 4.79 3.50
CA PRO A 326 8.53 3.66 4.36
C PRO A 326 7.69 3.60 5.65
N GLU A 327 7.06 4.72 6.04
CA GLU A 327 6.12 4.77 7.17
C GLU A 327 4.76 4.15 6.87
N HIS A 328 4.49 3.66 5.64
CA HIS A 328 3.26 2.98 5.25
C HIS A 328 1.97 3.73 5.59
N ARG A 329 1.01 3.17 6.34
CA ARG A 329 -0.30 3.78 6.70
C ARG A 329 -0.97 4.56 5.54
N ALA A 330 -1.34 3.94 4.43
CA ALA A 330 -1.45 2.51 4.17
C ALA A 330 -0.30 1.96 3.29
N GLY A 331 -0.35 0.65 3.01
CA GLY A 331 0.62 -0.06 2.18
C GLY A 331 1.52 -1.02 2.97
N PRO A 332 2.49 -1.64 2.29
CA PRO A 332 3.37 -2.65 2.88
C PRO A 332 4.33 -2.05 3.91
N THR A 333 4.69 -2.83 4.93
CA THR A 333 5.61 -2.43 6.01
C THR A 333 7.07 -2.81 5.73
N ASP A 334 7.36 -3.30 4.52
CA ASP A 334 8.62 -3.95 4.11
C ASP A 334 9.89 -3.12 4.35
N LEU A 335 9.77 -1.78 4.36
CA LEU A 335 10.89 -0.85 4.44
C LEU A 335 10.81 0.13 5.62
N GLU A 336 9.97 -0.16 6.63
CA GLU A 336 9.97 0.64 7.87
C GLU A 336 11.34 0.62 8.57
N GLY A 337 12.13 -0.43 8.37
CA GLY A 337 13.50 -0.55 8.87
C GLY A 337 14.46 0.57 8.44
N LEU A 338 14.10 1.38 7.44
CA LEU A 338 14.87 2.58 7.09
C LEU A 338 14.88 3.63 8.21
N PHE A 339 13.87 3.65 9.08
CA PHE A 339 13.89 4.47 10.29
C PHE A 339 14.92 3.95 11.31
N ASP A 340 15.15 2.63 11.38
CA ASP A 340 16.21 2.06 12.23
C ASP A 340 17.60 2.48 11.76
N VAL A 341 17.81 2.46 10.44
CA VAL A 341 19.06 2.89 9.80
C VAL A 341 19.36 4.35 10.16
N PHE A 342 18.35 5.22 10.06
CA PHE A 342 18.47 6.63 10.40
C PHE A 342 18.75 6.85 11.90
N CYS A 343 17.90 6.32 12.78
CA CYS A 343 18.01 6.56 14.23
C CYS A 343 19.26 5.93 14.86
N GLN A 344 19.71 4.79 14.35
CA GLN A 344 20.91 4.11 14.87
C GLN A 344 22.20 4.63 14.22
N ASN A 345 22.10 5.62 13.32
CA ASN A 345 23.23 6.15 12.57
C ASN A 345 24.03 5.04 11.85
N ARG A 346 23.34 4.00 11.38
CA ARG A 346 23.93 2.84 10.67
C ARG A 346 24.03 3.10 9.18
N TRP A 347 24.60 4.24 8.82
CA TRP A 347 24.87 4.59 7.43
C TRP A 347 26.22 4.03 7.02
N ALA A 348 26.27 3.31 5.90
CA ALA A 348 27.49 3.19 5.12
C ALA A 348 27.14 2.65 3.73
N TRP A 349 27.68 3.33 2.70
CA TRP A 349 27.66 2.85 1.33
C TRP A 349 28.27 1.44 1.25
N GLY A 350 27.58 0.49 0.63
CA GLY A 350 28.00 -0.92 0.57
C GLY A 350 27.91 -1.70 1.90
N THR A 351 27.50 -1.07 3.01
CA THR A 351 27.19 -1.79 4.26
C THR A 351 25.70 -2.09 4.27
N ARG A 352 25.34 -3.31 4.67
CA ARG A 352 23.97 -3.86 4.60
C ARG A 352 22.97 -3.05 5.45
N VAL A 353 22.48 -1.94 4.88
CA VAL A 353 21.35 -1.13 5.37
C VAL A 353 20.09 -1.99 5.48
N LEU A 354 19.97 -2.96 4.58
CA LEU A 354 18.89 -3.94 4.54
C LEU A 354 19.47 -5.33 4.76
N PRO A 355 18.71 -6.26 5.38
CA PRO A 355 19.17 -7.62 5.55
C PRO A 355 19.65 -8.18 4.21
N SER A 356 20.84 -8.77 4.28
CA SER A 356 21.44 -9.65 3.29
C SER A 356 20.37 -10.38 2.49
N PRO A 357 20.43 -10.42 1.14
CA PRO A 357 19.77 -11.52 0.48
C PRO A 357 20.27 -12.82 1.16
N PRO A 358 19.39 -13.80 1.45
CA PRO A 358 19.87 -15.12 1.79
C PRO A 358 20.91 -15.48 0.74
N SER A 359 22.09 -15.95 1.17
CA SER A 359 23.16 -16.30 0.24
C SER A 359 22.53 -17.12 -0.86
N ALA A 360 22.50 -16.57 -2.08
CA ALA A 360 22.10 -17.35 -3.23
C ALA A 360 23.02 -18.56 -3.18
N GLY A 361 22.48 -19.73 -2.85
CA GLY A 361 23.22 -20.97 -3.03
C GLY A 361 23.76 -20.97 -4.46
N GLN A 362 24.83 -21.72 -4.73
CA GLN A 362 25.25 -21.98 -6.11
C GLN A 362 24.00 -22.19 -6.96
N GLU A 363 23.84 -21.43 -8.05
CA GLU A 363 22.75 -21.69 -8.98
C GLU A 363 22.79 -23.18 -9.31
N PRO A 364 21.76 -23.95 -8.93
CA PRO A 364 21.81 -25.38 -9.11
C PRO A 364 21.97 -25.65 -10.60
N ALA A 365 22.79 -26.64 -10.94
CA ALA A 365 22.99 -27.04 -12.32
C ALA A 365 21.61 -27.29 -12.97
N ARG A 366 21.32 -26.58 -14.06
CA ARG A 366 20.01 -26.66 -14.70
C ARG A 366 19.71 -28.11 -15.13
N PRO A 367 18.51 -28.64 -14.84
CA PRO A 367 18.15 -30.01 -15.22
C PRO A 367 18.09 -30.15 -16.75
N ARG A 368 18.56 -31.29 -17.27
CA ARG A 368 18.49 -31.60 -18.71
C ARG A 368 17.09 -31.98 -19.18
N LYS A 369 16.26 -32.54 -18.29
CA LYS A 369 14.88 -32.97 -18.52
C LYS A 369 14.08 -32.78 -17.23
N VAL A 370 12.81 -32.42 -17.38
CA VAL A 370 11.86 -32.26 -16.27
C VAL A 370 10.59 -33.03 -16.62
N LEU A 371 10.11 -33.88 -15.71
CA LEU A 371 8.80 -34.53 -15.80
C LEU A 371 7.79 -33.67 -15.06
N ILE A 372 6.74 -33.22 -15.77
CA ILE A 372 5.64 -32.45 -15.18
C ILE A 372 4.47 -33.41 -14.97
N LEU A 373 4.05 -33.58 -13.73
CA LEU A 373 2.85 -34.35 -13.40
C LEU A 373 1.64 -33.43 -13.57
N GLY A 374 0.75 -33.78 -14.50
CA GLY A 374 -0.50 -33.04 -14.70
C GLY A 374 -1.52 -33.32 -13.59
N SER A 375 -2.72 -32.77 -13.77
CA SER A 375 -3.84 -33.05 -12.87
C SER A 375 -4.08 -34.56 -12.73
N GLY A 376 -4.02 -35.07 -11.51
CA GLY A 376 -4.23 -36.47 -11.18
C GLY A 376 -5.72 -36.85 -11.03
N GLY A 377 -5.96 -38.03 -10.46
CA GLY A 377 -7.29 -38.51 -10.09
C GLY A 377 -7.72 -38.08 -8.68
N LEU A 378 -8.80 -38.69 -8.19
CA LEU A 378 -9.36 -38.36 -6.88
C LEU A 378 -8.39 -38.74 -5.74
N SER A 379 -8.20 -37.81 -4.80
CA SER A 379 -7.47 -38.02 -3.55
C SER A 379 -8.44 -37.85 -2.37
N ILE A 380 -8.39 -38.76 -1.38
CA ILE A 380 -9.29 -38.68 -0.22
C ILE A 380 -9.05 -37.37 0.52
N GLY A 381 -10.12 -36.58 0.73
CA GLY A 381 -10.04 -35.28 1.40
C GLY A 381 -9.83 -34.08 0.45
N GLN A 382 -9.50 -34.31 -0.82
CA GLN A 382 -9.66 -33.31 -1.88
C GLN A 382 -10.93 -33.65 -2.67
N ALA A 383 -11.90 -32.73 -2.71
CA ALA A 383 -12.91 -32.77 -3.77
C ALA A 383 -12.18 -32.72 -5.13
N GLY A 384 -12.82 -33.16 -6.22
CA GLY A 384 -12.20 -33.30 -7.56
C GLY A 384 -11.55 -32.01 -8.09
N GLU A 385 -10.36 -31.72 -7.58
CA GLU A 385 -9.56 -30.56 -7.87
C GLU A 385 -8.76 -30.87 -9.14
N PHE A 386 -8.93 -30.00 -10.14
CA PHE A 386 -8.20 -30.10 -11.38
C PHE A 386 -7.29 -28.89 -11.51
N ASP A 387 -5.99 -29.13 -11.62
CA ASP A 387 -4.98 -28.08 -11.74
C ASP A 387 -4.29 -28.14 -13.11
N TYR A 388 -4.41 -27.04 -13.85
CA TYR A 388 -3.82 -26.86 -15.18
C TYR A 388 -2.51 -26.06 -15.14
N SER A 389 -1.99 -25.71 -13.96
CA SER A 389 -0.75 -24.95 -13.77
C SER A 389 0.46 -25.62 -14.45
N GLY A 390 0.44 -26.94 -14.61
CA GLY A 390 1.46 -27.68 -15.37
C GLY A 390 1.63 -27.21 -16.82
N SER A 391 0.58 -26.66 -17.45
CA SER A 391 0.65 -26.08 -18.80
C SER A 391 1.42 -24.76 -18.87
N GLN A 392 1.51 -24.04 -17.75
CA GLN A 392 2.26 -22.78 -17.62
C GLN A 392 3.75 -23.01 -17.32
N VAL A 393 4.16 -24.25 -17.06
CA VAL A 393 5.57 -24.63 -16.89
C VAL A 393 6.23 -24.68 -18.27
N SER A 394 6.36 -23.51 -18.90
CA SER A 394 7.14 -23.30 -20.11
C SER A 394 8.52 -22.78 -19.73
N ALA A 395 9.58 -23.39 -20.26
CA ALA A 395 10.93 -22.86 -20.11
C ALA A 395 11.00 -21.43 -20.67
N PRO A 396 11.81 -20.52 -20.08
CA PRO A 396 11.98 -19.17 -20.59
C PRO A 396 12.35 -19.16 -22.09
N PRO A 397 11.92 -18.16 -22.88
CA PRO A 397 12.32 -18.04 -24.28
C PRO A 397 13.85 -17.96 -24.39
N GLY A 398 14.48 -19.00 -24.96
CA GLY A 398 15.94 -19.14 -25.08
C GLY A 398 16.51 -20.41 -24.43
N ASP A 399 15.75 -21.04 -23.53
CA ASP A 399 16.16 -22.27 -22.85
C ASP A 399 15.70 -23.50 -23.65
N ARG A 400 16.65 -24.17 -24.32
CA ARG A 400 16.42 -25.51 -24.91
C ARG A 400 16.42 -26.58 -23.81
N VAL A 401 15.52 -26.47 -22.84
CA VAL A 401 15.18 -27.62 -21.97
C VAL A 401 14.11 -28.40 -22.71
N GLY A 402 14.48 -29.58 -23.24
CA GLY A 402 13.55 -30.43 -23.95
C GLY A 402 12.45 -30.91 -23.01
N THR A 403 11.25 -30.34 -23.10
CA THR A 403 10.04 -30.98 -22.60
C THR A 403 9.75 -32.12 -23.59
N GLY A 404 10.11 -33.35 -23.21
CA GLY A 404 9.81 -34.51 -24.03
C GLY A 404 8.30 -34.69 -24.10
N TRP A 405 7.64 -34.08 -25.08
CA TRP A 405 6.26 -34.37 -25.45
C TRP A 405 6.22 -35.76 -26.11
N GLY A 406 6.38 -36.79 -25.29
CA GLY A 406 6.02 -38.16 -25.58
C GLY A 406 4.99 -38.56 -24.53
N ALA A 407 3.71 -38.39 -24.84
CA ALA A 407 2.63 -38.89 -24.02
C ALA A 407 2.73 -40.42 -23.96
N GLN A 408 3.30 -40.96 -22.90
CA GLN A 408 3.04 -42.34 -22.48
C GLN A 408 2.12 -42.26 -21.27
N ALA A 409 0.82 -42.43 -21.54
CA ALA A 409 -0.14 -42.76 -20.50
C ALA A 409 0.21 -44.15 -19.97
N ALA A 410 0.87 -44.22 -18.83
CA ALA A 410 1.00 -45.48 -18.09
C ALA A 410 -0.26 -45.64 -17.24
N SER A 411 -1.20 -46.45 -17.72
CA SER A 411 -2.29 -46.97 -16.88
C SER A 411 -1.71 -47.99 -15.90
N CYS A 412 -1.64 -47.66 -14.62
CA CYS A 412 -1.42 -48.65 -13.58
C CYS A 412 -2.74 -49.39 -13.32
N GLU A 413 -2.84 -50.64 -13.76
CA GLU A 413 -3.89 -51.56 -13.27
C GLU A 413 -3.60 -51.96 -11.82
N PRO A 414 -4.62 -52.09 -10.95
CA PRO A 414 -4.42 -52.53 -9.58
C PRO A 414 -4.13 -54.04 -9.54
N ALA A 415 -3.03 -54.43 -8.90
CA ALA A 415 -2.70 -55.82 -8.62
C ALA A 415 -3.71 -56.45 -7.65
N ALA A 416 -4.25 -57.62 -8.00
CA ALA A 416 -5.15 -58.40 -7.15
C ALA A 416 -4.43 -58.93 -5.89
N PRO A 417 -5.10 -59.00 -4.72
CA PRO A 417 -4.49 -59.55 -3.51
C PRO A 417 -4.44 -61.09 -3.57
N PRO A 418 -3.38 -61.75 -3.04
CA PRO A 418 -3.35 -63.20 -2.92
C PRO A 418 -4.32 -63.68 -1.83
N GLY A 419 -5.09 -64.71 -2.17
CA GLY A 419 -6.11 -65.29 -1.31
C GLY A 419 -5.54 -65.97 -0.06
N HIS A 420 -6.19 -65.77 1.08
CA HIS A 420 -5.98 -66.56 2.29
C HIS A 420 -7.26 -67.34 2.61
N GLN A 421 -7.09 -68.67 2.64
CA GLN A 421 -8.07 -69.64 3.09
C GLN A 421 -8.32 -69.50 4.60
N SER A 422 -9.56 -69.73 4.96
CA SER A 422 -10.18 -69.73 6.28
C SER A 422 -9.68 -70.85 7.19
N ALA A 423 -9.55 -70.55 8.49
CA ALA A 423 -9.77 -71.51 9.57
C ALA A 423 -10.22 -70.77 10.84
N GLU A 424 -11.35 -71.21 11.39
CA GLU A 424 -12.01 -70.75 12.60
C GLU A 424 -11.31 -71.28 13.88
N GLY A 425 -11.56 -70.59 15.01
CA GLY A 425 -11.78 -71.26 16.30
C GLY A 425 -10.78 -70.94 17.42
N GLY A 426 -11.32 -70.55 18.59
CA GLY A 426 -10.73 -70.89 19.90
C GLY A 426 -10.43 -69.72 20.84
N GLU A 427 -10.99 -69.82 22.04
CA GLU A 427 -11.02 -68.87 23.15
C GLU A 427 -9.70 -68.73 23.97
N HIS A 428 -9.65 -67.65 24.77
CA HIS A 428 -8.84 -67.26 25.97
C HIS A 428 -8.31 -68.38 26.92
N PRO A 429 -7.49 -68.13 28.02
CA PRO A 429 -7.08 -66.86 28.70
C PRO A 429 -5.62 -66.79 29.27
N ASP A 430 -5.34 -65.72 30.04
CA ASP A 430 -4.35 -65.51 31.15
C ASP A 430 -2.84 -65.66 30.85
N GLY A 431 -1.89 -64.84 31.32
CA GLY A 431 -1.82 -63.85 32.40
C GLY A 431 -0.46 -64.03 33.10
N ALA A 432 0.41 -63.01 33.14
CA ALA A 432 1.51 -62.89 34.13
C ALA A 432 2.15 -61.49 34.13
N ASP A 433 2.30 -60.97 35.35
CA ASP A 433 2.71 -59.64 35.79
C ASP A 433 4.16 -59.22 35.52
N GLN A 434 4.33 -57.92 35.21
CA GLN A 434 5.08 -56.82 35.90
C GLN A 434 6.31 -57.12 36.82
N PRO A 435 7.10 -56.11 37.32
CA PRO A 435 7.05 -54.64 37.14
C PRO A 435 8.44 -53.96 36.91
N GLN A 436 8.46 -52.65 36.66
CA GLN A 436 9.22 -51.69 37.49
C GLN A 436 8.71 -50.25 37.30
N HIS A 437 8.22 -49.68 38.41
CA HIS A 437 7.72 -48.31 38.58
C HIS A 437 8.78 -47.44 39.29
N ARG A 438 8.69 -46.11 39.07
CA ARG A 438 8.71 -44.98 40.05
C ARG A 438 9.53 -43.79 39.49
N HIS A 439 9.15 -42.52 39.59
CA HIS A 439 8.15 -41.82 40.41
C HIS A 439 7.61 -40.58 39.67
N GLY A 440 6.34 -40.25 39.91
CA GLY A 440 5.74 -38.96 39.57
C GLY A 440 5.46 -38.09 40.80
N ALA A 441 4.87 -36.92 40.56
CA ALA A 441 4.02 -36.21 41.51
C ALA A 441 2.98 -35.40 40.72
N ASP A 442 1.72 -35.67 41.04
CA ASP A 442 0.48 -35.06 40.56
C ASP A 442 -0.23 -34.45 41.77
N LEU A 443 -1.03 -33.39 41.59
CA LEU A 443 -2.11 -33.05 42.52
C LEU A 443 -3.39 -32.60 41.78
N GLN A 444 -4.46 -33.32 42.14
CA GLN A 444 -5.91 -33.29 41.87
C GLN A 444 -6.56 -31.90 42.11
N GLY A 445 -7.79 -31.53 41.70
CA GLY A 445 -8.97 -32.23 41.18
C GLY A 445 -10.27 -31.73 41.87
N ALA A 446 -11.34 -31.44 41.09
CA ALA A 446 -12.80 -31.36 41.42
C ALA A 446 -13.47 -30.32 40.48
N GLY A 447 -14.59 -30.48 39.78
CA GLY A 447 -15.65 -31.50 39.73
C GLY A 447 -17.03 -30.88 40.02
N ARG A 448 -17.88 -30.60 39.00
CA ARG A 448 -19.35 -30.80 39.03
C ARG A 448 -20.07 -30.44 37.71
N GLN A 449 -21.13 -31.22 37.45
CA GLN A 449 -21.97 -31.35 36.26
C GLN A 449 -23.06 -30.26 36.14
N GLY A 450 -23.55 -30.06 34.90
CA GLY A 450 -24.81 -29.35 34.60
C GLY A 450 -25.24 -29.59 33.15
N VAL A 451 -26.31 -30.37 32.98
CA VAL A 451 -27.04 -30.71 31.74
C VAL A 451 -27.87 -29.51 31.25
N LEU A 452 -28.07 -29.33 29.93
CA LEU A 452 -29.32 -28.87 29.23
C LEU A 452 -29.05 -28.58 27.71
N PRO A 453 -30.08 -28.45 26.82
CA PRO A 453 -30.25 -29.35 25.67
C PRO A 453 -30.03 -28.74 24.28
N ALA A 454 -30.01 -29.63 23.28
CA ALA A 454 -29.97 -29.35 21.85
C ALA A 454 -31.23 -28.64 21.31
N HIS A 455 -31.02 -27.60 20.50
CA HIS A 455 -32.06 -26.97 19.70
C HIS A 455 -31.83 -27.25 18.20
N HIS A 456 -32.79 -27.99 17.62
CA HIS A 456 -32.99 -28.14 16.17
C HIS A 456 -33.39 -26.80 15.53
N PRO A 457 -32.87 -26.46 14.33
CA PRO A 457 -33.48 -25.43 13.50
C PRO A 457 -34.68 -25.99 12.72
N ARG A 458 -35.82 -25.29 12.81
CA ARG A 458 -37.05 -25.56 12.07
C ARG A 458 -36.88 -25.34 10.57
N VAL A 459 -37.17 -26.38 9.80
CA VAL A 459 -37.40 -26.36 8.35
C VAL A 459 -38.71 -25.62 8.07
N ARG A 460 -38.70 -24.62 7.17
CA ARG A 460 -39.90 -24.02 6.59
C ARG A 460 -40.15 -24.66 5.22
N HIS A 461 -41.34 -25.26 5.04
CA HIS A 461 -41.87 -25.62 3.73
C HIS A 461 -42.34 -24.38 2.96
N PRO A 462 -42.10 -24.26 1.65
CA PRO A 462 -42.91 -23.47 0.75
C PRO A 462 -44.02 -24.34 0.11
N GLY A 463 -45.22 -23.77 0.05
CA GLY A 463 -46.43 -24.41 -0.43
C GLY A 463 -46.50 -24.59 -1.95
N GLU A 464 -47.39 -25.50 -2.32
CA GLU A 464 -47.82 -25.80 -3.67
C GLU A 464 -48.42 -24.57 -4.37
N HIS A 465 -47.98 -24.29 -5.59
CA HIS A 465 -48.82 -23.62 -6.59
C HIS A 465 -48.64 -24.28 -7.96
N ARG A 466 -49.80 -24.55 -8.57
CA ARG A 466 -50.03 -25.28 -9.81
C ARG A 466 -49.34 -24.63 -11.02
N GLY A 467 -48.94 -25.50 -11.96
CA GLY A 467 -48.30 -25.10 -13.21
C GLY A 467 -49.23 -24.45 -14.24
N ALA A 468 -48.60 -23.76 -15.17
CA ALA A 468 -49.06 -23.56 -16.54
C ALA A 468 -47.79 -23.51 -17.42
N GLY A 469 -47.77 -24.34 -18.46
CA GLY A 469 -46.62 -24.52 -19.34
C GLY A 469 -46.40 -23.36 -20.31
N GLY A 470 -45.17 -23.25 -20.79
CA GLY A 470 -44.78 -22.42 -21.91
C GLY A 470 -43.37 -22.82 -22.35
N ARG A 471 -43.27 -23.49 -23.50
CA ARG A 471 -42.02 -23.83 -24.16
C ARG A 471 -41.38 -22.53 -24.68
N GLY A 472 -40.07 -22.39 -24.48
CA GLY A 472 -39.28 -21.32 -25.06
C GLY A 472 -37.82 -21.74 -25.06
N ASP A 473 -37.33 -22.18 -26.23
CA ASP A 473 -35.93 -22.46 -26.50
C ASP A 473 -35.11 -21.17 -26.34
N GLY A 474 -34.04 -21.23 -25.56
CA GLY A 474 -33.12 -20.11 -25.33
C GLY A 474 -31.78 -20.63 -24.82
N GLU A 475 -30.78 -20.53 -25.67
CA GLU A 475 -29.38 -20.91 -25.43
C GLU A 475 -28.82 -20.27 -24.15
N LEU A 476 -28.39 -21.10 -23.20
CA LEU A 476 -27.62 -20.67 -22.04
C LEU A 476 -26.13 -20.79 -22.36
N GLY A 477 -25.56 -19.70 -22.86
CA GLY A 477 -24.12 -19.49 -22.91
C GLY A 477 -23.56 -19.32 -21.50
N VAL A 478 -22.89 -20.36 -21.01
CA VAL A 478 -22.08 -20.32 -19.79
C VAL A 478 -20.71 -19.75 -20.16
N SER A 479 -20.45 -18.48 -19.86
CA SER A 479 -19.09 -17.93 -19.89
C SER A 479 -18.67 -17.49 -18.50
N GLY A 480 -17.93 -18.36 -17.81
CA GLY A 480 -17.12 -17.99 -16.66
C GLY A 480 -15.97 -17.08 -17.11
N TRP A 481 -15.74 -16.00 -16.39
CA TRP A 481 -14.57 -15.15 -16.57
C TRP A 481 -13.80 -15.09 -15.26
N TRP A 482 -12.72 -15.87 -15.20
CA TRP A 482 -11.61 -15.68 -14.28
C TRP A 482 -10.53 -14.82 -14.95
N ASN A 483 -9.84 -14.03 -14.12
CA ASN A 483 -8.71 -13.16 -14.39
C ASN A 483 -7.75 -13.55 -15.52
N THR A 484 -7.32 -12.58 -16.33
CA THR A 484 -5.89 -12.31 -16.61
C THR A 484 -5.71 -11.01 -17.41
N ALA A 485 -4.91 -10.08 -16.87
CA ALA A 485 -4.23 -9.06 -17.66
C ALA A 485 -2.90 -8.75 -16.96
N TRP A 486 -1.93 -9.64 -17.16
CA TRP A 486 -0.51 -9.35 -17.01
C TRP A 486 -0.05 -8.56 -18.23
N GLY A 487 0.69 -7.49 -17.99
CA GLY A 487 1.25 -6.64 -19.04
C GLY A 487 2.41 -7.35 -19.74
N ALA A 488 2.31 -7.48 -21.06
CA ALA A 488 3.43 -7.77 -21.93
C ALA A 488 4.12 -6.45 -22.27
N THR A 489 5.39 -6.33 -21.88
CA THR A 489 6.35 -5.35 -22.37
C THR A 489 6.91 -5.83 -23.70
N GLU A 490 6.69 -5.09 -24.78
CA GLU A 490 7.36 -5.32 -26.06
C GLU A 490 8.82 -4.85 -25.97
N GLY A 491 9.74 -5.76 -26.27
CA GLY A 491 11.16 -5.49 -26.40
C GLY A 491 11.47 -4.84 -27.75
N VAL A 492 12.06 -3.66 -27.72
CA VAL A 492 12.67 -3.03 -28.89
C VAL A 492 14.09 -3.58 -29.03
N GLY A 493 14.23 -4.60 -29.87
CA GLY A 493 15.53 -5.08 -30.37
C GLY A 493 16.03 -4.16 -31.47
N GLY A 494 17.27 -3.69 -31.34
CA GLY A 494 17.93 -2.86 -32.33
C GLY A 494 18.33 -3.61 -33.60
N CYS A 495 18.17 -2.95 -34.74
CA CYS A 495 18.88 -3.25 -35.98
C CYS A 495 19.73 -2.03 -36.36
N SER A 496 21.02 -2.25 -36.60
CA SER A 496 21.96 -1.26 -37.15
C SER A 496 21.89 -1.21 -38.68
N PRO A 497 22.42 -0.14 -39.32
CA PRO A 497 22.06 0.25 -40.69
C PRO A 497 23.13 -0.07 -41.74
N THR A 498 22.69 -0.45 -42.94
CA THR A 498 23.36 -0.35 -44.26
C THR A 498 22.22 -0.55 -45.29
N GLU A 499 22.07 0.11 -46.44
CA GLU A 499 22.89 1.00 -47.25
C GLU A 499 21.95 1.72 -48.26
N ARG A 500 22.36 2.93 -48.66
CA ARG A 500 22.18 3.60 -49.96
C ARG A 500 20.79 4.00 -50.50
N ALA A 501 20.67 5.32 -50.63
CA ALA A 501 19.72 6.08 -51.41
C ALA A 501 19.86 5.86 -52.93
N LEU A 502 18.74 5.83 -53.63
CA LEU A 502 18.62 6.22 -55.04
C LEU A 502 17.31 7.02 -55.23
N LEU A 503 17.45 8.20 -55.83
CA LEU A 503 16.40 9.16 -56.21
C LEU A 503 15.63 8.71 -57.48
N PRO A 504 14.46 9.30 -57.78
CA PRO A 504 13.50 8.79 -58.76
C PRO A 504 13.68 9.37 -60.18
N PRO A 505 13.02 8.78 -61.16
CA PRO A 505 12.24 9.54 -62.16
C PRO A 505 10.81 8.95 -62.19
N GLY A 506 9.73 9.72 -62.30
CA GLY A 506 9.45 10.78 -63.25
C GLY A 506 8.05 10.47 -63.80
N ASP A 507 7.12 11.40 -63.62
CA ASP A 507 5.76 11.41 -64.19
C ASP A 507 5.79 11.16 -65.71
N PRO A 508 4.75 10.55 -66.33
CA PRO A 508 3.54 11.35 -66.63
C PRO A 508 2.21 10.57 -66.69
N GLN A 509 1.18 11.08 -66.01
CA GLN A 509 -0.12 11.56 -66.58
C GLN A 509 -1.20 11.71 -65.50
#